data_AF-A0A7V9A8I9-F1
#
_entry.id   AF-A0A7V9A8I9-F1
#
_cell.length_a   1.000
_cell.length_b   1.000
_cell.length_c   1.000
_cell.angle_alpha   90.00
_cell.angle_beta   90.00
_cell.angle_gamma   90.00
#
_symmetry.space_group_name_H-M   'P 1'
#
loop_
_entity.id
_entity.type
_entity.pdbx_description
1 polymer ?
#
loop_
_entity_poly.entity_id
_entity_poly.type
_entity_poly.pdbx_seq_one_letter_code
_entity_poly.pdbx_strand_id
1 'polypeptide(L)'
;MKLNQVFALFLVFCGLVALYMGGFELPLWLNGNATPSVVTLEELGSSATPSNVHVTITDFEFSSLYVVETSGRDRDDPKRAWLPLNLQGSTQFSPEPLYPVIVLVDDIKAPTARLQDVTSRTQLTGIITSGVTGIREEAKNKLLKATKQNNLSEAIVLEIDRPFPELKTIVLTFLMAIAFFGVAAHAAYSPETPTEESPEEIDETFSP
;
A
#
# COMPACT_ATOMS: atom_id res chain seq x y z
N MET A 1 -18.04 -23.01 -19.02
CA MET A 1 -18.47 -22.25 -17.82
C MET A 1 -19.63 -21.36 -18.23
N LYS A 2 -20.74 -21.35 -17.50
CA LYS A 2 -21.90 -20.51 -17.85
C LYS A 2 -21.56 -19.03 -17.61
N LEU A 3 -22.12 -18.11 -18.40
CA LEU A 3 -21.83 -16.66 -18.30
C LEU A 3 -22.03 -16.13 -16.87
N ASN A 4 -23.09 -16.59 -16.18
CA ASN A 4 -23.40 -16.22 -14.80
C ASN A 4 -22.31 -16.65 -13.80
N GLN A 5 -21.63 -17.78 -14.06
CA GLN A 5 -20.51 -18.25 -13.22
C GLN A 5 -19.26 -17.39 -13.42
N VAL A 6 -18.98 -16.97 -14.66
CA VAL A 6 -17.86 -16.05 -14.97
C VAL A 6 -18.10 -14.71 -14.29
N PHE A 7 -19.33 -14.21 -14.38
CA PHE A 7 -19.73 -12.95 -13.75
C PHE A 7 -19.66 -13.01 -12.22
N ALA A 8 -20.17 -14.08 -11.60
CA ALA A 8 -20.06 -14.27 -10.15
C ALA A 8 -18.60 -14.33 -9.68
N LEU A 9 -17.73 -15.05 -10.40
CA LEU A 9 -16.30 -15.11 -10.09
C LEU A 9 -15.63 -13.74 -10.15
N PHE A 10 -15.95 -12.94 -11.18
CA PHE A 10 -15.46 -11.57 -11.31
C PHE A 10 -15.87 -10.70 -10.11
N LEU A 11 -17.13 -10.78 -9.69
CA LEU A 11 -17.61 -10.03 -8.53
C LEU A 11 -16.93 -10.46 -7.22
N VAL A 12 -16.73 -11.77 -7.00
CA VAL A 12 -15.95 -12.27 -5.86
C VAL A 12 -14.54 -11.67 -5.87
N PHE A 13 -13.89 -11.63 -7.04
CA PHE A 13 -12.56 -11.04 -7.18
C PHE A 13 -12.57 -9.54 -6.84
N CYS A 14 -13.54 -8.77 -7.35
CA CYS A 14 -13.70 -7.37 -6.97
C CYS A 14 -13.93 -7.17 -5.46
N GLY A 15 -14.73 -8.05 -4.84
CA GLY A 15 -14.97 -8.05 -3.40
C GLY A 15 -13.70 -8.30 -2.59
N LEU A 16 -12.87 -9.26 -3.02
CA LEU A 16 -11.57 -9.54 -2.40
C LEU A 16 -10.59 -8.37 -2.54
N VAL A 17 -10.52 -7.72 -3.70
CA VAL A 17 -9.68 -6.53 -3.90
C VAL A 17 -10.13 -5.39 -3.00
N ALA A 18 -11.43 -5.13 -2.91
CA ALA A 18 -11.96 -4.11 -2.00
C ALA A 18 -11.64 -4.44 -0.54
N LEU A 19 -11.86 -5.69 -0.10
CA LEU A 19 -11.54 -6.12 1.25
C LEU A 19 -10.04 -5.98 1.55
N TYR A 20 -9.19 -6.34 0.60
CA TYR A 20 -7.74 -6.18 0.69
C TYR A 20 -7.36 -4.72 0.88
N MET A 21 -7.86 -3.79 0.04
CA MET A 21 -7.57 -2.36 0.16
C MET A 21 -8.08 -1.77 1.49
N GLY A 22 -9.32 -2.06 1.88
CA GLY A 22 -9.88 -1.59 3.16
C GLY A 22 -9.14 -2.14 4.37
N GLY A 23 -8.65 -3.38 4.29
CA GLY A 23 -7.87 -4.03 5.32
C GLY A 23 -6.50 -3.38 5.59
N PHE A 24 -5.90 -2.68 4.62
CA PHE A 24 -4.64 -1.95 4.86
C PHE A 24 -4.84 -0.57 5.46
N GLU A 25 -5.90 0.12 5.06
CA GLU A 25 -6.18 1.47 5.54
C GLU A 25 -6.75 1.45 6.97
N LEU A 26 -7.44 0.38 7.37
CA LEU A 26 -8.05 0.28 8.70
C LEU A 26 -7.01 0.29 9.84
N PRO A 27 -5.92 -0.49 9.84
CA PRO A 27 -4.89 -0.40 10.88
C PRO A 27 -4.21 0.98 10.94
N LEU A 28 -4.03 1.65 9.80
CA LEU A 28 -3.46 3.00 9.76
C LEU A 28 -4.42 4.01 10.41
N TRP A 29 -5.71 3.88 10.12
CA TRP A 29 -6.75 4.71 10.73
C TRP A 29 -6.88 4.47 12.24
N LEU A 30 -6.82 3.22 12.69
CA LEU A 30 -6.94 2.85 14.11
C LEU A 30 -5.73 3.29 14.95
N ASN A 31 -4.53 3.33 14.36
CA ASN A 31 -3.30 3.68 15.05
C ASN A 31 -2.84 5.13 14.78
N GLY A 32 -3.70 5.97 14.18
CA GLY A 32 -3.31 7.31 13.77
C GLY A 32 -4.41 8.35 13.85
N ASN A 33 -4.07 9.57 13.44
CA ASN A 33 -4.98 10.69 13.36
C ASN A 33 -4.78 11.44 12.04
N ALA A 34 -5.84 12.06 11.53
CA ALA A 34 -5.80 12.92 10.35
C ALA A 34 -4.84 14.11 10.53
N THR A 35 -4.71 14.61 11.75
CA THR A 35 -3.70 15.62 12.09
C THR A 35 -2.37 14.94 12.42
N PRO A 36 -1.28 15.27 11.70
CA PRO A 36 0.03 14.68 11.98
C PRO A 36 0.57 15.17 13.33
N SER A 37 1.24 14.30 14.08
CA SER A 37 2.00 14.70 15.26
C SER A 37 3.42 15.12 14.86
N VAL A 38 3.90 16.25 15.36
CA VAL A 38 5.28 16.69 15.16
C VAL A 38 6.19 15.91 16.10
N VAL A 39 7.25 15.28 15.56
CA VAL A 39 8.25 14.52 16.31
C VAL A 39 9.64 14.78 15.76
N THR A 40 10.67 14.70 16.59
CA THR A 40 12.06 14.75 16.08
C THR A 40 12.47 13.39 15.51
N LEU A 41 13.51 13.37 14.67
CA LEU A 41 14.06 12.09 14.18
C LEU A 41 14.55 11.19 15.32
N GLU A 42 15.13 11.79 16.37
CA GLU A 42 15.60 11.08 17.56
C GLU A 42 14.43 10.43 18.31
N GLU A 43 13.35 11.17 18.54
CA GLU A 43 12.13 10.65 19.17
C GLU A 43 11.55 9.48 18.39
N LEU A 44 11.45 9.62 17.06
CA LEU A 44 10.96 8.55 16.20
C LEU A 44 11.83 7.29 16.26
N GLY A 45 13.16 7.45 16.31
CA GLY A 45 14.11 6.33 16.40
C GLY A 45 14.24 5.70 17.79
N SER A 46 13.75 6.34 18.86
CA SER A 46 14.03 6.00 20.27
C SER A 46 13.34 4.73 20.83
N SER A 47 12.84 3.84 19.97
CA SER A 47 12.11 2.60 20.30
C SER A 47 10.68 2.73 20.85
N ALA A 48 10.25 3.92 21.26
CA ALA A 48 8.84 4.15 21.51
C ALA A 48 8.10 4.25 20.17
N THR A 49 7.27 3.26 19.86
CA THR A 49 6.31 3.38 18.75
C THR A 49 5.51 4.66 18.97
N PRO A 50 5.51 5.63 18.04
CA PRO A 50 4.75 6.84 18.23
C PRO A 50 3.27 6.51 18.38
N SER A 51 2.60 7.27 19.23
CA SER A 51 1.16 7.11 19.51
C SER A 51 0.28 7.39 18.28
N ASN A 52 0.85 8.03 17.26
CA ASN A 52 0.20 8.35 15.99
C ASN A 52 1.12 7.93 14.84
N VAL A 53 0.62 7.10 13.92
CA VAL A 53 1.36 6.71 12.72
C VAL A 53 1.52 7.84 11.70
N HIS A 54 0.69 8.88 11.77
CA HIS A 54 0.80 10.07 10.91
C HIS A 54 1.66 11.11 11.60
N VAL A 55 2.86 11.33 11.09
CA VAL A 55 3.88 12.16 11.75
C VAL A 55 4.45 13.21 10.82
N THR A 56 4.84 14.35 11.40
CA THR A 56 5.72 15.33 10.77
C THR A 56 7.06 15.25 11.48
N ILE A 57 8.09 14.79 10.78
CA ILE A 57 9.43 14.71 11.35
C ILE A 57 10.21 16.01 11.17
N THR A 58 10.97 16.39 12.19
CA THR A 58 11.94 17.49 12.20
C THR A 58 13.33 16.98 12.54
N ASP A 59 14.33 17.87 12.45
CA ASP A 59 15.70 17.64 12.95
C ASP A 59 16.41 16.43 12.32
N PHE A 60 16.30 16.35 11.00
CA PHE A 60 16.93 15.31 10.18
C PHE A 60 17.80 15.92 9.08
N GLU A 61 18.71 15.10 8.57
CA GLU A 61 19.42 15.30 7.32
C GLU A 61 19.26 14.07 6.43
N PHE A 62 19.15 14.27 5.11
CA PHE A 62 19.15 13.16 4.18
C PHE A 62 20.56 12.55 4.08
N SER A 63 20.65 11.24 4.12
CA SER A 63 21.88 10.55 3.78
C SER A 63 22.26 10.82 2.32
N SER A 64 23.56 10.94 2.05
CA SER A 64 24.08 11.01 0.67
C SER A 64 23.82 9.72 -0.12
N LEU A 65 23.46 8.64 0.58
CA LEU A 65 23.20 7.32 0.03
C LEU A 65 21.70 7.09 -0.02
N TYR A 66 21.14 6.92 -1.22
CA TYR A 66 19.73 6.55 -1.41
C TYR A 66 19.62 5.44 -2.45
N VAL A 67 18.50 4.72 -2.43
CA VAL A 67 18.22 3.62 -3.37
C VAL A 67 16.99 3.96 -4.18
N VAL A 68 17.11 3.95 -5.50
CA VAL A 68 15.97 4.08 -6.42
C VAL A 68 15.59 2.69 -6.93
N GLU A 69 14.32 2.33 -6.78
CA GLU A 69 13.72 1.17 -7.43
C GLU A 69 13.23 1.56 -8.81
N THR A 70 13.62 0.77 -9.80
CA THR A 70 13.18 0.89 -11.19
C THR A 70 12.21 -0.24 -11.53
N SER A 71 11.28 0.06 -12.43
CA SER A 71 10.44 -0.94 -13.08
C SER A 71 11.34 -1.94 -13.78
N GLY A 72 11.29 -3.23 -13.41
CA GLY A 72 12.23 -4.24 -13.92
C GLY A 72 12.29 -4.43 -15.46
N ARG A 73 11.43 -3.75 -16.23
CA ARG A 73 11.50 -3.70 -17.70
C ARG A 73 12.25 -2.49 -18.26
N ASP A 74 12.35 -1.41 -17.49
CA ASP A 74 12.96 -0.17 -17.97
C ASP A 74 13.70 0.53 -16.82
N ARG A 75 15.02 0.67 -16.98
CA ARG A 75 15.84 1.38 -15.98
C ARG A 75 15.50 2.87 -15.92
N ASP A 76 14.82 3.37 -16.94
CA ASP A 76 14.41 4.76 -17.06
C ASP A 76 12.98 5.02 -16.52
N ASP A 77 12.32 4.01 -15.93
CA ASP A 77 11.03 4.15 -15.23
C ASP A 77 11.19 3.88 -13.72
N PRO A 78 11.71 4.87 -12.97
CA PRO A 78 11.81 4.80 -11.52
C PRO A 78 10.43 4.83 -10.90
N LYS A 79 10.21 3.97 -9.91
CA LYS A 79 8.93 3.87 -9.21
C LYS A 79 9.01 4.49 -7.83
N ARG A 80 10.06 4.15 -7.09
CA ARG A 80 10.21 4.47 -5.68
C ARG A 80 11.63 4.84 -5.34
N ALA A 81 11.80 5.68 -4.33
CA ALA A 81 13.10 5.90 -3.72
C ALA A 81 13.01 5.70 -2.22
N TRP A 82 14.10 5.15 -1.69
CA TRP A 82 14.32 4.91 -0.30
C TRP A 82 15.46 5.81 0.14
N LEU A 83 15.15 6.81 0.97
CA LEU A 83 16.09 7.79 1.47
C LEU A 83 16.32 7.58 2.97
N PRO A 84 17.47 7.03 3.37
CA PRO A 84 17.87 6.97 4.78
C PRO A 84 18.01 8.36 5.37
N LEU A 85 17.58 8.53 6.62
CA LEU A 85 17.74 9.77 7.37
C LEU A 85 18.83 9.65 8.43
N ASN A 86 19.58 10.73 8.59
CA ASN A 86 20.56 10.92 9.66
C ASN A 86 20.04 11.99 10.63
N LEU A 87 20.52 11.95 11.88
CA LEU A 87 20.35 13.08 12.79
C LEU A 87 21.02 14.32 12.23
N GLN A 88 20.43 15.49 12.48
CA GLN A 88 21.02 16.76 12.07
C GLN A 88 22.46 16.91 12.61
N GLY A 89 23.39 17.31 11.74
CA GLY A 89 24.81 17.42 12.07
C GLY A 89 25.56 16.07 12.18
N SER A 90 24.90 14.94 11.92
CA SER A 90 25.52 13.61 11.93
C SER A 90 25.67 13.04 10.51
N THR A 91 26.86 12.51 10.22
CA THR A 91 27.10 11.71 9.00
C THR A 91 26.76 10.23 9.19
N GLN A 92 26.47 9.81 10.43
CA GLN A 92 26.19 8.42 10.76
C GLN A 92 24.70 8.11 10.60
N PHE A 93 24.41 7.10 9.79
CA PHE A 93 23.08 6.55 9.67
C PHE A 93 22.72 5.74 10.91
N SER A 94 21.71 6.22 11.65
CA SER A 94 21.16 5.60 12.86
C SER A 94 22.23 5.23 13.90
N PRO A 95 22.77 6.20 14.66
CA PRO A 95 23.65 5.88 15.78
C PRO A 95 22.88 5.04 16.80
N GLU A 96 23.48 3.95 17.27
CA GLU A 96 22.90 3.17 18.37
C GLU A 96 22.69 4.10 19.58
N PRO A 97 21.53 4.04 20.26
CA PRO A 97 20.52 2.98 20.24
C PRO A 97 19.29 3.24 19.33
N LEU A 98 19.37 4.16 18.36
CA LEU A 98 18.22 4.54 17.55
C LEU A 98 17.90 3.52 16.45
N TYR A 99 16.62 3.29 16.21
CA TYR A 99 16.14 2.53 15.05
C TYR A 99 16.32 3.32 13.76
N PRO A 100 16.73 2.64 12.65
CA PRO A 100 16.93 3.32 11.39
C PRO A 100 15.64 3.85 10.80
N VAL A 101 15.60 5.12 10.40
CA VAL A 101 14.45 5.73 9.73
C VAL A 101 14.74 5.91 8.24
N ILE A 102 13.84 5.42 7.41
CA ILE A 102 13.95 5.46 5.95
C ILE A 102 12.69 6.09 5.37
N VAL A 103 12.87 7.12 4.57
CA VAL A 103 11.79 7.78 3.84
C VAL A 103 11.52 7.01 2.56
N LEU A 104 10.25 6.64 2.35
CA LEU A 104 9.74 6.13 1.10
C LEU A 104 9.09 7.27 0.32
N VAL A 105 9.58 7.50 -0.89
CA VAL A 105 8.96 8.38 -1.88
C VAL A 105 8.39 7.49 -2.99
N ASP A 106 7.07 7.43 -3.11
CA ASP A 106 6.39 6.70 -4.19
C ASP A 106 6.10 7.61 -5.40
N ASP A 107 5.73 7.00 -6.52
CA ASP A 107 5.38 7.64 -7.81
C ASP A 107 6.45 8.60 -8.38
N ILE A 108 7.70 8.15 -8.41
CA ILE A 108 8.83 8.96 -8.90
C ILE A 108 8.93 8.92 -10.42
N LYS A 109 8.02 9.62 -11.12
CA LYS A 109 8.08 9.72 -12.61
C LYS A 109 9.30 10.47 -13.13
N ALA A 110 9.84 11.41 -12.35
CA ALA A 110 11.02 12.22 -12.67
C ALA A 110 11.95 12.31 -11.44
N PRO A 111 12.93 11.41 -11.30
CA PRO A 111 13.74 11.27 -10.08
C PRO A 111 14.38 12.56 -9.64
N THR A 112 15.05 13.24 -10.55
CA THR A 112 15.88 14.37 -10.18
C THR A 112 15.03 15.50 -9.62
N ALA A 113 13.91 15.84 -10.28
CA ALA A 113 13.03 16.91 -9.82
C ALA A 113 12.30 16.54 -8.52
N ARG A 114 11.74 15.33 -8.44
CA ARG A 114 10.97 14.90 -7.26
C ARG A 114 11.87 14.68 -6.03
N LEU A 115 13.03 14.07 -6.21
CA LEU A 115 14.00 13.88 -5.14
C LEU A 115 14.59 15.22 -4.70
N GLN A 116 14.84 16.16 -5.62
CA GLN A 116 15.29 17.50 -5.24
C GLN A 116 14.24 18.26 -4.43
N ASP A 117 12.96 18.20 -4.83
CA ASP A 117 11.85 18.76 -4.05
C ASP A 117 11.83 18.18 -2.64
N VAL A 118 11.81 16.85 -2.50
CA VAL A 118 11.78 16.17 -1.21
C VAL A 118 13.02 16.47 -0.36
N THR A 119 14.22 16.41 -0.95
CA THR A 119 15.48 16.63 -0.24
C THR A 119 15.72 18.07 0.18
N SER A 120 14.98 19.02 -0.39
CA SER A 120 15.02 20.43 0.01
C SER A 120 14.13 20.76 1.21
N ARG A 121 13.28 19.82 1.65
CA ARG A 121 12.32 20.06 2.75
C ARG A 121 13.03 19.97 4.10
N THR A 122 12.70 20.91 4.98
CA THR A 122 13.16 20.91 6.39
C THR A 122 12.24 20.11 7.32
N GLN A 123 11.07 19.71 6.81
CA GLN A 123 10.08 18.90 7.52
C GLN A 123 9.48 17.89 6.55
N LEU A 124 9.25 16.66 7.01
CA LEU A 124 8.58 15.64 6.21
C LEU A 124 7.35 15.14 6.94
N THR A 125 6.19 15.25 6.29
CA THR A 125 4.94 14.66 6.77
C THR A 125 4.68 13.36 6.03
N GLY A 126 4.37 12.31 6.78
CA GLY A 126 4.12 10.99 6.20
C GLY A 126 3.48 10.02 7.18
N ILE A 127 3.23 8.82 6.67
CA ILE A 127 2.65 7.71 7.42
C ILE A 127 3.72 6.68 7.70
N ILE A 128 3.82 6.24 8.94
CA ILE A 128 4.68 5.15 9.34
C ILE A 128 4.05 3.84 8.90
N THR A 129 4.74 3.12 8.00
CA THR A 129 4.25 1.85 7.47
C THR A 129 5.08 0.69 8.02
N SER A 130 4.74 0.24 9.23
CA SER A 130 5.31 -0.95 9.84
C SER A 130 4.49 -2.19 9.45
N GLY A 131 4.91 -2.92 8.40
CA GLY A 131 4.53 -4.33 8.28
C GLY A 131 4.02 -4.84 6.92
N VAL A 132 3.53 -3.97 6.03
CA VAL A 132 2.93 -4.45 4.75
C VAL A 132 3.73 -4.02 3.53
N THR A 133 4.14 -2.76 3.48
CA THR A 133 4.98 -2.19 2.42
C THR A 133 6.47 -2.29 2.75
N GLY A 134 6.83 -3.15 3.72
CA GLY A 134 8.18 -3.32 4.22
C GLY A 134 9.22 -3.28 3.11
N ILE A 135 10.39 -2.71 3.42
CA ILE A 135 11.46 -2.49 2.45
C ILE A 135 11.68 -3.77 1.64
N ARG A 136 11.44 -3.70 0.33
CA ARG A 136 11.57 -4.87 -0.54
C ARG A 136 12.96 -5.46 -0.42
N GLU A 137 13.08 -6.78 -0.47
CA GLU A 137 14.36 -7.46 -0.26
C GLU A 137 15.48 -6.93 -1.16
N GLU A 138 15.19 -6.56 -2.41
CA GLU A 138 16.19 -5.94 -3.28
C GLU A 138 16.66 -4.56 -2.77
N ALA A 139 15.72 -3.68 -2.42
CA ALA A 139 16.04 -2.36 -1.87
C ALA A 139 16.73 -2.47 -0.52
N LYS A 140 16.27 -3.37 0.34
CA LYS A 140 16.87 -3.69 1.64
C LYS A 140 18.32 -4.13 1.50
N ASN A 141 18.61 -5.02 0.56
CA ASN A 141 19.99 -5.46 0.28
C ASN A 141 20.87 -4.33 -0.25
N LYS A 142 20.34 -3.44 -1.10
CA LYS A 142 21.06 -2.25 -1.57
C LYS A 142 21.32 -1.26 -0.43
N LEU A 143 20.32 -1.03 0.42
CA LEU A 143 20.42 -0.16 1.58
C LEU A 143 21.41 -0.68 2.60
N LEU A 144 21.37 -1.96 2.98
CA LEU A 144 22.34 -2.61 3.87
C LEU A 144 23.78 -2.41 3.37
N LYS A 145 24.02 -2.63 2.08
CA LYS A 145 25.33 -2.41 1.47
C LYS A 145 25.76 -0.95 1.48
N ALA A 146 24.85 -0.03 1.21
CA ALA A 146 25.14 1.40 1.17
C ALA A 146 25.43 1.94 2.57
N THR A 147 24.53 1.68 3.53
CA THR A 147 24.59 2.25 4.88
C THR A 147 25.52 1.49 5.83
N LYS A 148 26.08 0.35 5.40
CA LYS A 148 26.93 -0.54 6.21
C LYS A 148 26.25 -1.04 7.49
N GLN A 149 24.92 -1.12 7.47
CA GLN A 149 24.13 -1.66 8.59
C GLN A 149 24.09 -3.18 8.53
N ASN A 150 24.00 -3.82 9.71
CA ASN A 150 23.91 -5.28 9.81
C ASN A 150 22.47 -5.78 9.63
N ASN A 151 21.47 -4.96 9.96
CA ASN A 151 20.06 -5.31 9.90
C ASN A 151 19.17 -4.07 9.68
N LEU A 152 18.07 -4.24 8.94
CA LEU A 152 17.02 -3.24 8.73
C LEU A 152 15.62 -3.80 9.05
N SER A 153 15.52 -4.90 9.80
CA SER A 153 14.22 -5.51 10.15
C SER A 153 13.37 -4.61 11.04
N GLU A 154 14.01 -3.77 11.84
CA GLU A 154 13.37 -2.81 12.77
C GLU A 154 13.39 -1.39 12.20
N ALA A 155 13.76 -1.23 10.93
CA ALA A 155 13.77 0.08 10.30
C ALA A 155 12.34 0.63 10.20
N ILE A 156 12.18 1.89 10.59
CA ILE A 156 10.95 2.65 10.49
C ILE A 156 10.87 3.19 9.07
N VAL A 157 9.83 2.81 8.33
CA VAL A 157 9.56 3.35 7.00
C VAL A 157 8.54 4.47 7.11
N LEU A 158 8.92 5.67 6.68
CA LEU A 158 8.04 6.84 6.60
C LEU A 158 7.65 7.08 5.15
N GLU A 159 6.41 6.78 4.79
CA GLU A 159 5.86 7.06 3.46
C GLU A 159 5.37 8.52 3.40
N ILE A 160 6.09 9.37 2.69
CA ILE A 160 5.79 10.81 2.63
C ILE A 160 4.74 11.14 1.58
N ASP A 161 4.04 12.25 1.78
CA ASP A 161 2.97 12.76 0.89
C ASP A 161 1.79 11.79 0.67
N ARG A 162 1.75 10.65 1.38
CA ARG A 162 0.58 9.78 1.42
C ARG A 162 -0.52 10.44 2.26
N PRO A 163 -1.75 10.58 1.72
CA PRO A 163 -2.86 11.10 2.50
C PRO A 163 -3.25 10.10 3.60
N PHE A 164 -3.58 10.63 4.79
CA PHE A 164 -4.13 9.80 5.86
C PHE A 164 -5.48 9.21 5.42
N PRO A 165 -5.74 7.91 5.66
CA PRO A 165 -6.97 7.30 5.20
C PRO A 165 -8.20 7.91 5.87
N GLU A 166 -9.21 8.23 5.05
CA GLU A 166 -10.47 8.75 5.55
C GLU A 166 -11.41 7.60 5.94
N LEU A 167 -12.03 7.69 7.13
CA LEU A 167 -12.96 6.66 7.62
C LEU A 167 -14.09 6.37 6.62
N LYS A 168 -14.62 7.41 5.95
CA LYS A 168 -15.67 7.25 4.93
C LYS A 168 -15.21 6.35 3.77
N THR A 169 -13.95 6.46 3.34
CA THR A 169 -13.39 5.67 2.24
C THR A 169 -13.20 4.22 2.68
N ILE A 170 -12.73 4.00 3.90
CA ILE A 170 -12.61 2.67 4.50
C ILE A 170 -13.99 2.00 4.55
N VAL A 171 -14.98 2.65 5.15
CA VAL A 171 -16.36 2.14 5.29
C VAL A 171 -16.97 1.85 3.93
N LEU A 172 -16.86 2.77 2.96
CA LEU A 172 -17.38 2.57 1.61
C LEU A 172 -16.73 1.35 0.94
N THR A 173 -15.42 1.16 1.10
CA THR A 173 -14.70 0.02 0.54
C THR A 173 -15.18 -1.30 1.13
N PHE A 174 -15.42 -1.37 2.44
CA PHE A 174 -16.00 -2.55 3.08
C PHE A 174 -17.45 -2.83 2.62
N LEU A 175 -18.28 -1.80 2.51
CA LEU A 175 -19.66 -1.95 2.01
C LEU A 175 -19.69 -2.43 0.56
N MET A 176 -18.79 -1.93 -0.28
CA MET A 176 -18.62 -2.41 -1.66
C MET A 176 -18.21 -3.88 -1.70
N ALA A 177 -17.29 -4.31 -0.83
CA ALA A 177 -16.91 -5.72 -0.73
C ALA A 177 -18.11 -6.61 -0.38
N ILE A 178 -18.89 -6.22 0.63
CA ILE A 178 -20.11 -6.93 1.04
C ILE A 178 -21.12 -6.99 -0.11
N ALA A 179 -21.35 -5.87 -0.80
CA ALA A 179 -22.26 -5.81 -1.94
C ALA A 179 -21.83 -6.75 -3.08
N PHE A 180 -20.54 -6.76 -3.44
CA PHE A 180 -20.02 -7.65 -4.46
C PHE A 180 -20.17 -9.13 -4.10
N PHE A 181 -19.88 -9.52 -2.85
CA PHE A 181 -20.11 -10.90 -2.41
C PHE A 181 -21.60 -11.26 -2.40
N GLY A 182 -22.48 -10.35 -1.99
CA GLY A 182 -23.93 -10.55 -2.01
C GLY A 182 -24.48 -10.78 -3.41
N VAL A 183 -24.08 -9.94 -4.38
CA VAL A 183 -24.50 -10.09 -5.79
C VAL A 183 -23.90 -11.36 -6.41
N ALA A 184 -22.64 -11.69 -6.11
CA ALA A 184 -22.01 -12.91 -6.59
C ALA A 184 -22.74 -14.16 -6.09
N ALA A 185 -23.09 -14.19 -4.80
CA ALA A 185 -23.87 -15.28 -4.21
C ALA A 185 -25.24 -15.40 -4.89
N HIS A 186 -25.96 -14.28 -5.06
CA HIS A 186 -27.26 -14.30 -5.75
C HIS A 186 -27.16 -14.80 -7.19
N ALA A 187 -26.16 -14.36 -7.96
CA ALA A 187 -25.92 -14.82 -9.33
C ALA A 187 -25.54 -16.31 -9.41
N ALA A 188 -24.86 -16.85 -8.39
CA ALA A 188 -24.51 -18.26 -8.31
C ALA A 188 -25.70 -19.15 -7.93
N TYR A 189 -26.64 -18.64 -7.14
CA TYR A 189 -27.82 -19.39 -6.65
C TYR A 189 -29.10 -19.16 -7.46
N SER A 190 -29.13 -18.24 -8.42
CA SER A 190 -30.31 -18.01 -9.25
C SER A 190 -30.64 -19.28 -10.03
N PRO A 191 -31.78 -19.94 -9.78
CA PRO A 191 -32.16 -21.16 -10.48
C PRO A 191 -32.28 -20.85 -11.97
N GLU A 192 -31.79 -21.75 -12.81
CA GLU A 192 -31.99 -21.63 -14.25
C GLU A 192 -33.50 -21.65 -14.47
N THR A 193 -34.05 -20.54 -14.99
CA THR A 193 -35.41 -20.56 -15.51
C THR A 193 -35.48 -21.76 -16.45
N PRO A 194 -36.35 -22.74 -16.18
CA PRO A 194 -36.44 -23.91 -17.02
C PRO A 194 -36.64 -23.39 -18.43
N THR A 195 -35.72 -23.75 -19.33
CA THR A 195 -35.89 -23.50 -20.75
C THR A 195 -37.25 -24.09 -21.07
N GLU A 196 -38.23 -23.25 -21.42
CA GLU A 196 -39.49 -23.74 -21.98
C GLU A 196 -39.07 -24.66 -23.12
N GLU A 197 -39.19 -25.97 -22.91
CA GLU A 197 -39.06 -26.93 -23.99
C GLU A 197 -40.10 -26.48 -25.00
N SER A 198 -39.61 -26.00 -26.16
CA SER A 198 -40.49 -25.66 -27.28
C SER A 198 -41.43 -26.85 -27.44
N PRO A 199 -42.76 -26.64 -27.40
CA PRO A 199 -43.71 -27.74 -27.43
C PRO A 199 -43.32 -28.65 -28.59
N GLU A 200 -43.02 -29.89 -28.24
CA GLU A 200 -42.67 -30.95 -29.17
C GLU A 200 -43.74 -30.94 -30.26
N GLU A 201 -43.36 -30.57 -31.47
CA GLU A 201 -44.25 -30.50 -32.61
C GLU A 201 -44.71 -31.94 -32.87
N ILE A 202 -45.90 -32.27 -32.39
CA ILE A 202 -46.51 -33.59 -32.57
C ILE A 202 -46.78 -33.73 -34.06
N ASP A 203 -45.87 -34.40 -34.75
CA ASP A 203 -46.01 -34.75 -36.16
C ASP A 203 -47.10 -35.83 -36.28
N GLU A 204 -48.35 -35.40 -36.42
CA GLU A 204 -49.50 -36.26 -36.75
C GLU A 204 -49.34 -36.84 -38.17
N THR A 205 -48.45 -37.81 -38.33
CA THR A 205 -48.45 -38.68 -39.51
C THR A 205 -49.50 -39.77 -39.34
N PHE A 206 -50.75 -39.40 -39.62
CA PHE A 206 -51.83 -40.32 -39.93
C PHE A 206 -51.55 -40.98 -41.29
N SER A 207 -51.57 -42.31 -41.36
CA SER A 207 -51.78 -43.04 -42.62
C SER A 207 -52.66 -44.27 -42.38
N PRO A 208 -53.58 -44.56 -43.32
CA PRO A 208 -54.72 -45.46 -43.16
C PRO A 208 -54.37 -46.95 -43.09
#